data_AF-F3NGR6-F1
#
_entry.id   AF-F3NGR6-F1
#
_cell.length_a   1.000
_cell.length_b   1.000
_cell.length_c   1.000
_cell.angle_alpha   90.00
_cell.angle_beta   90.00
_cell.angle_gamma   90.00
#
_symmetry.space_group_name_H-M   'P 1'
#
loop_
_entity.id
_entity.type
_entity.pdbx_description
1 polymer ?
#
loop_
_entity_poly.entity_id
_entity_poly.type
_entity_poly.pdbx_seq_one_letter_code
_entity_poly.pdbx_strand_id
1 'polypeptide(L)'
;MSELRTLRMTPEDFAGLAGCRPSPSALAVLREGQVSRRLLMLKSLADTARGAAPQLWIESGAAEGWDWCLKARATDVTAFEHVLMHPHLGVWLGRCLRLLHDTHDVSQLAVPLSRLATLGAAAALRSGLQPRLSLPAPGGLLWLPTFGMVRLPPGVATARLHGRHLRLRGRSVPLDGPQDEWSATVGPRLTPRDLVISPQAAGSRPSVVLEDCDIFRDVHGASVQPRQTPGQLSAWRASAQEAWTVISALLPERAAACAELWAALVPLHPGPDRGGRSSSAREAFGAVAVAPTPDPARLAEAVVHETAHIAFAALTDLVDLADPRDRSRHRVGWRPDPRPIGAVLTGAQAHLSLLEFWRRRAESTVGFSSREAEQRLHRYGMQVAAALGEMAGHRALTPPGARFVALMTEEAERCGFPVRGLRSSHPIGAPRDDSLIRVNSHTSPGHGEIPGSALPSRQMGGGNGDAAGSSASASETRRGLMGGAHGGAMSGTGVTQPLSCASGNNSIPFPHIRMASRFGVTGGTWARGAFLPAARRPPRSTLPRDAVQLESP
;
A
#
# COMPACT_ATOMS: atom_id res chain seq x y z
N MET A 1 16.46 15.98 12.28
CA MET A 1 15.52 15.86 11.15
C MET A 1 16.35 15.48 9.94
N SER A 2 15.97 14.41 9.21
CA SER A 2 16.67 13.98 8.00
C SER A 2 16.67 15.12 6.98
N GLU A 3 17.79 15.38 6.32
CA GLU A 3 17.83 16.25 5.15
C GLU A 3 16.77 15.78 4.13
N LEU A 4 16.11 16.73 3.47
CA LEU A 4 15.16 16.45 2.40
C LEU A 4 15.93 15.75 1.27
N ARG A 5 15.80 14.42 1.19
CA ARG A 5 16.35 13.65 0.07
C ARG A 5 15.57 14.01 -1.18
N THR A 6 16.28 14.53 -2.17
CA THR A 6 15.73 14.71 -3.52
C THR A 6 15.80 13.37 -4.23
N LEU A 7 14.64 12.80 -4.56
CA LEU A 7 14.58 11.62 -5.43
C LEU A 7 14.81 12.06 -6.87
N ARG A 8 15.56 11.25 -7.62
CA ARG A 8 15.86 11.51 -9.03
C ARG A 8 15.68 10.23 -9.81
N MET A 9 15.11 10.36 -10.99
CA MET A 9 14.93 9.26 -11.92
C MET A 9 15.58 9.63 -13.24
N THR A 10 16.34 8.72 -13.83
CA THR A 10 16.94 8.97 -15.14
C THR A 10 15.85 8.95 -16.22
N PRO A 11 16.09 9.60 -17.37
CA PRO A 11 15.19 9.50 -18.51
C PRO A 11 14.96 8.07 -18.99
N GLU A 12 15.97 7.19 -18.84
CA GLU A 12 15.90 5.75 -19.17
C GLU A 12 15.04 4.98 -18.18
N ASP A 13 15.21 5.19 -16.87
CA ASP A 13 14.36 4.59 -15.83
C ASP A 13 12.88 4.96 -16.02
N PHE A 14 12.61 6.22 -16.37
CA PHE A 14 11.27 6.71 -16.67
C PHE A 14 10.67 6.05 -17.91
N ALA A 15 11.49 5.85 -18.96
CA ALA A 15 11.09 5.13 -20.16
C ALA A 15 10.87 3.63 -19.89
N GLY A 16 11.69 3.01 -19.05
CA GLY A 16 11.51 1.64 -18.58
C GLY A 16 10.16 1.47 -17.87
N LEU A 17 9.77 2.42 -17.02
CA LEU A 17 8.45 2.42 -16.37
C LEU A 17 7.30 2.55 -17.38
N ALA A 18 7.40 3.47 -18.35
CA ALA A 18 6.41 3.64 -19.41
C ALA A 18 6.26 2.37 -20.27
N GLY A 19 7.39 1.77 -20.64
CA GLY A 19 7.47 0.52 -21.39
C GLY A 19 7.20 -0.75 -20.56
N CYS A 20 6.78 -0.61 -19.30
CA CYS A 20 6.48 -1.70 -18.37
C CYS A 20 7.67 -2.67 -18.13
N ARG A 21 8.91 -2.18 -18.25
CA ARG A 21 10.18 -2.86 -17.94
C ARG A 21 11.03 -1.97 -17.00
N PRO A 22 10.58 -1.74 -15.75
CA PRO A 22 11.33 -0.90 -14.84
C PRO A 22 12.66 -1.57 -14.46
N SER A 23 13.73 -0.79 -14.49
CA SER A 23 15.05 -1.19 -14.02
C SER A 23 15.08 -1.33 -12.49
N PRO A 24 16.08 -2.02 -11.92
CA PRO A 24 16.30 -2.04 -10.47
C PRO A 24 16.47 -0.64 -9.85
N SER A 25 17.13 0.29 -10.54
CA SER A 25 17.26 1.70 -10.11
C SER A 25 15.91 2.41 -10.07
N ALA A 26 15.06 2.23 -11.08
CA ALA A 26 13.70 2.78 -11.09
C ALA A 26 12.88 2.25 -9.89
N LEU A 27 12.92 0.94 -9.65
CA LEU A 27 12.22 0.30 -8.54
C LEU A 27 12.72 0.79 -7.17
N ALA A 28 14.03 1.00 -7.02
CA ALA A 28 14.61 1.59 -5.82
C ALA A 28 14.06 3.01 -5.57
N VAL A 29 13.99 3.86 -6.61
CA VAL A 29 13.41 5.21 -6.50
C VAL A 29 11.93 5.15 -6.08
N LEU A 30 11.14 4.26 -6.67
CA LEU A 30 9.74 4.07 -6.28
C LEU A 30 9.61 3.64 -4.82
N ARG A 31 10.45 2.70 -4.37
CA ARG A 31 10.49 2.23 -2.99
C ARG A 31 10.87 3.35 -2.02
N GLU A 32 11.93 4.10 -2.30
CA GLU A 32 12.37 5.25 -1.49
C GLU A 32 11.29 6.34 -1.42
N GLY A 33 10.56 6.54 -2.52
CA GLY A 33 9.37 7.39 -2.59
C GLY A 33 8.29 6.96 -1.60
N GLN A 34 7.96 5.68 -1.59
CA GLN A 34 6.95 5.13 -0.68
C GLN A 34 7.40 5.17 0.79
N VAL A 35 8.68 4.89 1.08
CA VAL A 35 9.26 5.06 2.42
C VAL A 35 9.12 6.51 2.88
N SER A 36 9.55 7.47 2.05
CA SER A 36 9.47 8.90 2.35
C SER A 36 8.04 9.35 2.60
N ARG A 37 7.11 8.94 1.74
CA ARG A 37 5.67 9.21 1.88
C ARG A 37 5.14 8.68 3.21
N ARG A 38 5.41 7.41 3.54
CA ARG A 38 4.91 6.78 4.77
C ARG A 38 5.52 7.40 6.03
N LEU A 39 6.80 7.81 5.99
CA LEU A 39 7.43 8.58 7.07
C LEU A 39 6.73 9.92 7.30
N LEU A 40 6.41 10.66 6.22
CA LEU A 40 5.69 11.92 6.30
C LEU A 40 4.27 11.72 6.85
N MET A 41 3.56 10.69 6.38
CA MET A 41 2.23 10.34 6.88
C MET A 41 2.25 9.98 8.36
N LEU A 42 3.23 9.17 8.79
CA LEU A 42 3.41 8.75 10.18
C LEU A 42 3.75 9.95 11.08
N LYS A 43 4.62 10.87 10.62
CA LYS A 43 4.92 12.12 11.34
C LYS A 43 3.69 13.01 11.45
N SER A 44 2.96 13.19 10.35
CA SER A 44 1.75 14.02 10.29
C SER A 44 0.67 13.49 11.22
N LEU A 45 0.48 12.16 11.26
CA LEU A 45 -0.40 11.50 12.21
C LEU A 45 0.01 11.82 13.66
N ALA A 46 1.28 11.61 14.00
CA ALA A 46 1.76 11.82 15.36
C ALA A 46 1.65 13.27 15.82
N ASP A 47 2.01 14.24 14.97
CA ASP A 47 1.94 15.66 15.31
C ASP A 47 0.49 16.12 15.48
N THR A 48 -0.37 15.77 14.53
CA THR A 48 -1.76 16.20 14.53
C THR A 48 -2.52 15.57 15.69
N ALA A 49 -2.35 14.26 15.93
CA ALA A 49 -3.02 13.57 17.03
C ALA A 49 -2.54 14.08 18.40
N ARG A 50 -1.25 14.36 18.58
CA ARG A 50 -0.70 14.90 19.84
C ARG A 50 -1.25 16.29 20.14
N GLY A 51 -1.44 17.14 19.12
CA GLY A 51 -2.00 18.48 19.28
C GLY A 51 -3.52 18.47 19.49
N ALA A 52 -4.25 17.70 18.69
CA ALA A 52 -5.71 17.71 18.68
C ALA A 52 -6.36 16.83 19.77
N ALA A 53 -5.68 15.74 20.19
CA ALA A 53 -6.23 14.78 21.15
C ALA A 53 -5.15 14.23 22.11
N PRO A 54 -4.53 15.09 22.95
CA PRO A 54 -3.39 14.70 23.79
C PRO A 54 -3.72 13.61 24.83
N GLN A 55 -4.92 13.63 25.42
CA GLN A 55 -5.39 12.56 26.33
C GLN A 55 -5.46 11.22 25.60
N LEU A 56 -6.15 11.19 24.46
CA LEU A 56 -6.30 9.98 23.65
C LEU A 56 -4.96 9.42 23.14
N TRP A 57 -4.03 10.30 22.76
CA TRP A 57 -2.67 9.95 22.37
C TRP A 57 -1.92 9.15 23.45
N ILE A 58 -2.14 9.48 24.73
CA ILE A 58 -1.56 8.76 25.86
C ILE A 58 -2.34 7.47 26.12
N GLU A 59 -3.67 7.57 26.27
CA GLU A 59 -4.54 6.44 26.64
C GLU A 59 -4.53 5.30 25.62
N SER A 60 -4.36 5.62 24.33
CA SER A 60 -4.26 4.61 23.27
C SER A 60 -2.88 3.94 23.20
N GLY A 61 -1.91 4.33 24.04
CA GLY A 61 -0.53 3.86 23.97
C GLY A 61 0.26 4.39 22.75
N ALA A 62 -0.28 5.37 22.02
CA ALA A 62 0.36 5.93 20.84
C ALA A 62 1.64 6.70 21.19
N ALA A 63 1.67 7.37 22.34
CA ALA A 63 2.86 8.01 22.89
C ALA A 63 4.04 7.04 23.02
N GLU A 64 3.85 5.91 23.71
CA GLU A 64 4.89 4.90 23.88
C GLU A 64 5.28 4.26 22.54
N GLY A 65 4.29 3.96 21.69
CA GLY A 65 4.52 3.42 20.34
C GLY A 65 5.40 4.32 19.48
N TRP A 66 5.15 5.63 19.53
CA TRP A 66 5.94 6.64 18.83
C TRP A 66 7.40 6.66 19.31
N ASP A 67 7.63 6.64 20.62
CA ASP A 67 8.98 6.62 21.17
C ASP A 67 9.76 5.37 20.75
N TRP A 68 9.08 4.22 20.67
CA TRP A 68 9.69 2.99 20.14
C TRP A 68 9.95 3.05 18.64
N CYS A 69 9.09 3.69 17.85
CA CYS A 69 9.38 3.95 16.44
C CYS A 69 10.66 4.80 16.28
N LEU A 70 10.83 5.85 17.09
CA LEU A 70 12.02 6.70 17.06
C LEU A 70 13.28 5.92 17.45
N LYS A 71 13.23 5.13 18.53
CA LYS A 71 14.33 4.28 18.97
C LYS A 71 14.69 3.23 17.92
N ALA A 72 13.70 2.50 17.41
CA ALA A 72 13.89 1.47 16.39
C ALA A 72 14.56 2.06 15.14
N ARG A 73 14.06 3.18 14.61
CA ARG A 73 14.65 3.85 13.45
C ARG A 73 16.08 4.34 13.71
N ALA A 74 16.40 4.77 14.92
CA ALA A 74 17.75 5.20 15.28
C ALA A 74 18.72 4.02 15.43
N THR A 75 18.22 2.84 15.82
CA THR A 75 19.01 1.61 15.98
C THR A 75 19.25 0.93 14.63
N ASP A 76 18.19 0.73 13.84
CA ASP A 76 18.25 0.05 12.55
C ASP A 76 17.18 0.61 11.60
N VAL A 77 17.62 1.47 10.68
CA VAL A 77 16.74 2.09 9.68
C VAL A 77 16.14 1.03 8.76
N THR A 78 16.92 0.03 8.35
CA THR A 78 16.48 -1.02 7.43
C THR A 78 15.39 -1.89 8.06
N ALA A 79 15.58 -2.30 9.32
CA ALA A 79 14.58 -3.07 10.06
C ALA A 79 13.30 -2.26 10.32
N PHE A 80 13.44 -0.97 10.65
CA PHE A 80 12.29 -0.07 10.79
C PHE A 80 11.52 0.08 9.48
N GLU A 81 12.22 0.32 8.37
CA GLU A 81 11.62 0.49 7.05
C GLU A 81 10.97 -0.80 6.55
N HIS A 82 11.51 -1.97 6.88
CA HIS A 82 10.86 -3.25 6.61
C HIS A 82 9.48 -3.34 7.25
N VAL A 83 9.35 -2.93 8.52
CA VAL A 83 8.04 -2.88 9.21
C VAL A 83 7.16 -1.80 8.60
N LEU A 84 7.67 -0.58 8.38
CA LEU A 84 6.94 0.54 7.78
C LEU A 84 6.36 0.21 6.40
N MET A 85 7.10 -0.60 5.63
CA MET A 85 6.72 -1.03 4.28
C MET A 85 5.78 -2.24 4.25
N HIS A 86 5.33 -2.76 5.40
CA HIS A 86 4.20 -3.70 5.45
C HIS A 86 3.01 -3.11 4.67
N PRO A 87 2.46 -3.80 3.63
CA PRO A 87 1.57 -3.15 2.66
C PRO A 87 0.42 -2.38 3.29
N HIS A 88 -0.30 -3.01 4.22
CA HIS A 88 -1.51 -2.47 4.86
C HIS A 88 -1.26 -1.40 5.93
N LEU A 89 0.00 -1.05 6.24
CA LEU A 89 0.29 0.13 7.05
C LEU A 89 0.00 1.43 6.30
N GLY A 90 0.23 1.48 4.98
CA GLY A 90 -0.10 2.66 4.19
C GLY A 90 -1.61 2.96 4.19
N VAL A 91 -2.43 1.91 4.10
CA VAL A 91 -3.89 1.98 4.26
C VAL A 91 -4.28 2.58 5.61
N TRP A 92 -3.70 2.06 6.69
CA TRP A 92 -3.98 2.55 8.04
C TRP A 92 -3.60 4.00 8.23
N LEU A 93 -2.40 4.39 7.78
CA LEU A 93 -1.94 5.78 7.83
C LEU A 93 -2.92 6.70 7.07
N GLY A 94 -3.32 6.30 5.86
CA GLY A 94 -4.29 7.06 5.06
C GLY A 94 -5.64 7.21 5.75
N ARG A 95 -6.15 6.15 6.38
CA ARG A 95 -7.41 6.19 7.14
C ARG A 95 -7.31 7.10 8.36
N CYS A 96 -6.22 7.03 9.13
CA CYS A 96 -6.02 7.90 10.30
C CYS A 96 -5.98 9.38 9.91
N LEU A 97 -5.26 9.71 8.83
CA LEU A 97 -5.16 11.09 8.35
C LEU A 97 -6.51 11.62 7.83
N ARG A 98 -7.30 10.80 7.13
CA ARG A 98 -8.66 11.16 6.72
C ARG A 98 -9.57 11.39 7.92
N LEU A 99 -9.53 10.51 8.92
CA LEU A 99 -10.30 10.71 10.16
C LEU A 99 -9.90 12.03 10.84
N LEU A 100 -8.60 12.30 11.00
CA LEU A 100 -8.13 13.57 11.56
C LEU A 100 -8.57 14.82 10.77
N HIS A 101 -8.85 14.68 9.48
CA HIS A 101 -9.29 15.77 8.61
C HIS A 101 -10.81 15.94 8.59
N ASP A 102 -11.55 14.83 8.53
CA ASP A 102 -12.98 14.81 8.22
C ASP A 102 -13.87 14.82 9.48
N THR A 103 -13.38 14.32 10.63
CA THR A 103 -14.20 14.21 11.85
C THR A 103 -13.85 15.23 12.92
N HIS A 104 -14.88 15.81 13.53
CA HIS A 104 -14.78 16.59 14.77
C HIS A 104 -14.83 15.67 16.02
N ASP A 105 -15.23 14.41 15.84
CA ASP A 105 -15.29 13.40 16.89
C ASP A 105 -13.97 12.60 16.95
N VAL A 106 -13.09 13.06 17.82
CA VAL A 106 -11.77 12.45 18.08
C VAL A 106 -11.85 11.03 18.65
N SER A 107 -12.99 10.59 19.20
CA SER A 107 -13.12 9.26 19.80
C SER A 107 -12.94 8.13 18.78
N GLN A 108 -13.26 8.38 17.50
CA GLN A 108 -13.07 7.44 16.40
C GLN A 108 -11.60 7.11 16.12
N LEU A 109 -10.66 7.90 16.65
CA LEU A 109 -9.22 7.66 16.54
C LEU A 109 -8.69 6.69 17.60
N ALA A 110 -9.47 6.33 18.63
CA ALA A 110 -8.98 5.49 19.73
C ALA A 110 -8.40 4.15 19.25
N VAL A 111 -9.18 3.42 18.45
CA VAL A 111 -8.79 2.12 17.89
C VAL A 111 -7.68 2.27 16.84
N PRO A 112 -7.77 3.19 15.86
CA PRO A 112 -6.68 3.41 14.92
C PRO A 112 -5.35 3.82 15.58
N LEU A 113 -5.36 4.67 16.61
CA LEU A 113 -4.15 5.13 17.29
C LEU A 113 -3.50 4.04 18.14
N SER A 114 -4.27 3.08 18.66
CA SER A 114 -3.67 1.94 19.38
C SER A 114 -2.75 1.08 18.51
N ARG A 115 -2.91 1.15 17.18
CA ARG A 115 -2.02 0.51 16.23
C ARG A 115 -0.61 1.13 16.22
N LEU A 116 -0.44 2.38 16.64
CA LEU A 116 0.89 2.98 16.75
C LEU A 116 1.73 2.28 17.84
N ALA A 117 1.10 1.83 18.92
CA ALA A 117 1.76 1.01 19.94
C ALA A 117 2.27 -0.32 19.36
N THR A 118 1.46 -0.98 18.52
CA THR A 118 1.84 -2.25 17.91
C THR A 118 2.85 -2.11 16.78
N LEU A 119 2.83 -0.99 16.05
CA LEU A 119 3.87 -0.59 15.10
C LEU A 119 5.22 -0.38 15.82
N GLY A 120 5.22 0.42 16.91
CA GLY A 120 6.42 0.67 17.70
C GLY A 120 7.01 -0.62 18.28
N ALA A 121 6.16 -1.51 18.80
CA ALA A 121 6.55 -2.84 19.25
C ALA A 121 7.21 -3.67 18.13
N ALA A 122 6.54 -3.81 16.99
CA ALA A 122 7.07 -4.57 15.85
C ALA A 122 8.41 -4.01 15.35
N ALA A 123 8.49 -2.69 15.21
CA ALA A 123 9.72 -2.00 14.80
C ALA A 123 10.87 -2.24 15.78
N ALA A 124 10.63 -2.11 17.08
CA ALA A 124 11.63 -2.37 18.12
C ALA A 124 12.12 -3.82 18.07
N LEU A 125 11.20 -4.78 17.97
CA LEU A 125 11.54 -6.21 17.90
C LEU A 125 12.34 -6.58 16.63
N ARG A 126 12.00 -6.01 15.46
CA ARG A 126 12.78 -6.21 14.23
C ARG A 126 14.16 -5.56 14.29
N SER A 127 14.30 -4.47 15.04
CA SER A 127 15.58 -3.79 15.27
C SER A 127 16.44 -4.42 16.37
N GLY A 128 16.09 -5.63 16.85
CA GLY A 128 16.84 -6.34 17.89
C GLY A 128 16.68 -5.78 19.30
N LEU A 129 15.77 -4.82 19.53
CA LEU A 129 15.51 -4.25 20.84
C LEU A 129 14.56 -5.13 21.67
N GLN A 130 14.54 -4.91 22.98
CA GLN A 130 13.70 -5.64 23.94
C GLN A 130 12.64 -4.70 24.55
N PRO A 131 11.55 -4.40 23.83
CA PRO A 131 10.55 -3.43 24.30
C PRO A 131 9.80 -3.93 25.54
N ARG A 132 9.42 -2.99 26.40
CA ARG A 132 8.48 -3.22 27.49
C ARG A 132 7.29 -2.28 27.28
N LEU A 133 6.15 -2.83 26.88
CA LEU A 133 4.98 -2.09 26.42
C LEU A 133 3.69 -2.71 26.95
N SER A 134 2.71 -1.88 27.28
CA SER A 134 1.31 -2.33 27.42
C SER A 134 0.59 -2.05 26.10
N LEU A 135 0.21 -3.10 25.39
CA LEU A 135 -0.40 -3.01 24.07
C LEU A 135 -1.92 -3.13 24.17
N PRO A 136 -2.68 -2.09 23.79
CA PRO A 136 -4.13 -2.20 23.69
C PRO A 136 -4.52 -3.09 22.52
N ALA A 137 -5.57 -3.89 22.72
CA ALA A 137 -6.11 -4.82 21.75
C ALA A 137 -7.64 -4.72 21.76
N PRO A 138 -8.18 -3.60 21.25
CA PRO A 138 -9.63 -3.44 21.12
C PRO A 138 -10.22 -4.64 20.34
N GLY A 139 -11.30 -5.22 20.86
CA GLY A 139 -11.90 -6.43 20.29
C GLY A 139 -11.14 -7.73 20.59
N GLY A 140 -10.16 -7.71 21.49
CA GLY A 140 -9.42 -8.91 21.92
C GLY A 140 -8.43 -9.44 20.88
N LEU A 141 -8.07 -8.63 19.87
CA LEU A 141 -7.11 -8.98 18.83
C LEU A 141 -5.95 -7.99 18.84
N LEU A 142 -4.73 -8.52 18.95
CA LEU A 142 -3.50 -7.76 18.90
C LEU A 142 -2.80 -7.99 17.57
N TRP A 143 -2.63 -6.94 16.78
CA TRP A 143 -2.04 -7.00 15.44
C TRP A 143 -0.64 -6.42 15.45
N LEU A 144 0.37 -7.24 15.19
CA LEU A 144 1.77 -6.83 15.16
C LEU A 144 2.29 -6.94 13.71
N PRO A 145 2.48 -5.82 12.99
CA PRO A 145 2.99 -5.85 11.62
C PRO A 145 4.26 -6.72 11.53
N THR A 146 4.36 -7.56 10.50
CA THR A 146 5.44 -8.55 10.30
C THR A 146 5.56 -9.68 11.35
N PHE A 147 4.79 -9.67 12.45
CA PHE A 147 4.78 -10.73 13.48
C PHE A 147 3.46 -11.50 13.57
N GLY A 148 2.42 -10.99 12.89
CA GLY A 148 1.12 -11.62 12.76
C GLY A 148 0.10 -11.07 13.78
N MET A 149 -0.77 -11.95 14.26
CA MET A 149 -1.86 -11.60 15.17
C MET A 149 -1.84 -12.48 16.42
N VAL A 150 -2.29 -11.95 17.55
CA VAL A 150 -2.53 -12.71 18.78
C VAL A 150 -3.95 -12.46 19.30
N ARG A 151 -4.69 -13.52 19.64
CA ARG A 151 -5.93 -13.39 20.43
C ARG A 151 -5.65 -13.24 21.90
N LEU A 152 -6.36 -12.31 22.50
CA LEU A 152 -6.45 -12.24 23.93
C LEU A 152 -7.56 -13.14 24.46
N PRO A 153 -7.46 -13.66 25.70
CA PRO A 153 -8.58 -14.32 26.34
C PRO A 153 -9.81 -13.38 26.39
N PRO A 154 -11.04 -13.92 26.44
CA PRO A 154 -12.23 -13.12 26.66
C PRO A 154 -12.08 -12.16 27.85
N GLY A 155 -12.51 -10.91 27.70
CA GLY A 155 -12.42 -9.88 28.74
C GLY A 155 -11.04 -9.26 28.95
N VAL A 156 -10.00 -9.67 28.19
CA VAL A 156 -8.68 -9.04 28.24
C VAL A 156 -8.54 -8.04 27.08
N ALA A 157 -8.38 -6.76 27.42
CA ALA A 157 -8.25 -5.66 26.45
C ALA A 157 -6.81 -5.17 26.23
N THR A 158 -5.85 -5.64 27.03
CA THR A 158 -4.45 -5.22 27.00
C THR A 158 -3.51 -6.40 27.18
N ALA A 159 -2.40 -6.43 26.43
CA ALA A 159 -1.33 -7.42 26.58
C ALA A 159 -0.01 -6.73 26.96
N ARG A 160 0.74 -7.30 27.91
CA ARG A 160 2.07 -6.76 28.25
C ARG A 160 3.13 -7.44 27.40
N LEU A 161 3.83 -6.69 26.57
CA LEU A 161 4.98 -7.16 25.81
C LEU A 161 6.25 -6.92 26.62
N HIS A 162 7.00 -7.97 26.91
CA HIS A 162 8.34 -7.90 27.49
C HIS A 162 9.33 -8.62 26.57
N GLY A 163 10.15 -7.84 25.86
CA GLY A 163 10.99 -8.38 24.81
C GLY A 163 10.14 -9.12 23.78
N ARG A 164 10.50 -10.37 23.49
CA ARG A 164 9.78 -11.23 22.53
C ARG A 164 8.64 -12.05 23.13
N HIS A 165 8.20 -11.72 24.34
CA HIS A 165 7.13 -12.45 25.03
C HIS A 165 5.93 -11.56 25.35
N LEU A 166 4.75 -11.96 24.88
CA LEU A 166 3.48 -11.39 25.32
C LEU A 166 2.99 -12.10 26.59
N ARG A 167 2.92 -11.36 27.68
CA ARG A 167 2.36 -11.80 28.95
C ARG A 167 0.85 -11.53 28.94
N LEU A 168 0.10 -12.60 29.05
CA LEU A 168 -1.35 -12.64 29.18
C LEU A 168 -1.68 -13.25 30.56
N ARG A 169 -2.89 -13.01 31.09
CA ARG A 169 -3.30 -13.58 32.39
C ARG A 169 -3.12 -15.12 32.38
N GLY A 170 -2.16 -15.63 33.16
CA GLY A 170 -1.86 -17.06 33.29
C GLY A 170 -1.08 -17.69 32.15
N ARG A 171 -0.64 -16.95 31.12
CA ARG A 171 0.11 -17.52 29.98
C ARG A 171 1.13 -16.55 29.39
N SER A 172 2.23 -17.09 28.86
CA SER A 172 3.25 -16.34 28.11
C SER A 172 3.26 -16.84 26.68
N VAL A 173 3.09 -15.94 25.72
CA VAL A 173 3.08 -16.26 24.29
C VAL A 173 4.38 -15.75 23.68
N PRO A 174 5.30 -16.63 23.24
CA PRO A 174 6.48 -16.21 22.50
C PRO A 174 6.08 -15.65 21.12
N LEU A 175 6.75 -14.61 20.69
CA LEU A 175 6.67 -14.06 19.32
C LEU A 175 7.71 -14.72 18.38
N ASP A 176 8.47 -15.66 18.91
CA ASP A 176 9.44 -16.49 18.19
C ASP A 176 8.83 -17.77 17.64
N GLY A 177 9.28 -18.17 16.46
CA GLY A 177 8.88 -19.41 15.81
C GLY A 177 7.49 -19.38 15.15
N PRO A 178 7.23 -20.30 14.21
CA PRO A 178 5.91 -20.47 13.61
C PRO A 178 4.92 -21.01 14.63
N GLN A 179 3.74 -20.39 14.71
CA GLN A 179 2.60 -20.89 15.48
C GLN A 179 1.36 -20.49 14.70
N ASP A 180 0.78 -21.46 14.00
CA ASP A 180 -0.21 -21.22 12.95
C ASP A 180 -1.65 -21.58 13.35
N GLU A 181 -1.87 -22.05 14.58
CA GLU A 181 -3.17 -22.55 15.00
C GLU A 181 -3.87 -21.68 16.04
N TRP A 182 -5.13 -21.40 15.74
CA TRP A 182 -6.13 -20.94 16.69
C TRP A 182 -6.70 -22.15 17.44
N SER A 183 -6.05 -22.59 18.52
CA SER A 183 -6.66 -23.62 19.36
C SER A 183 -6.39 -23.40 20.84
N ALA A 184 -7.29 -23.91 21.69
CA ALA A 184 -7.13 -23.91 23.13
C ALA A 184 -5.88 -24.70 23.58
N THR A 185 -5.39 -25.62 22.74
CA THR A 185 -4.29 -26.55 23.00
C THR A 185 -2.94 -26.10 22.42
N VAL A 186 -2.93 -25.32 21.33
CA VAL A 186 -1.70 -24.99 20.57
C VAL A 186 -1.36 -23.49 20.62
N GLY A 187 -2.24 -22.61 21.08
CA GLY A 187 -1.92 -21.21 21.41
C GLY A 187 -2.78 -20.17 20.67
N PRO A 188 -2.72 -18.88 21.05
CA PRO A 188 -3.60 -17.85 20.51
C PRO A 188 -3.01 -17.06 19.32
N ARG A 189 -1.89 -17.51 18.76
CA ARG A 189 -1.10 -16.72 17.80
C ARG A 189 -1.33 -17.23 16.38
N LEU A 190 -1.42 -16.29 15.44
CA LEU A 190 -1.25 -16.53 14.02
C LEU A 190 0.01 -15.87 13.52
N THR A 191 0.91 -16.67 12.95
CA THR A 191 2.07 -16.16 12.25
C THR A 191 1.76 -15.70 10.82
N PRO A 192 2.49 -14.70 10.29
CA PRO A 192 2.55 -14.47 8.85
C PRO A 192 3.01 -15.74 8.15
N ARG A 193 2.47 -16.03 6.97
CA ARG A 193 2.75 -17.29 6.26
C ARG A 193 3.36 -16.99 4.91
N ASP A 194 4.60 -17.42 4.71
CA ASP A 194 5.28 -17.21 3.45
C ASP A 194 4.76 -18.20 2.39
N LEU A 195 4.55 -17.69 1.18
CA LEU A 195 4.43 -18.49 -0.03
C LEU A 195 5.85 -18.79 -0.50
N VAL A 196 6.42 -19.87 0.05
CA VAL A 196 7.77 -20.31 -0.31
C VAL A 196 7.78 -20.69 -1.79
N ILE A 197 8.38 -19.83 -2.61
CA ILE A 197 8.58 -20.05 -4.04
C ILE A 197 10.02 -20.56 -4.24
N SER A 198 10.17 -21.76 -4.78
CA SER A 198 11.46 -22.36 -5.11
C SER A 198 12.19 -21.52 -6.16
N PRO A 199 13.53 -21.36 -6.00
CA PRO A 199 14.33 -20.66 -7.00
C PRO A 199 14.25 -21.39 -8.34
N GLN A 200 14.06 -20.63 -9.41
CA GLN A 200 14.35 -21.08 -10.77
C GLN A 200 15.75 -20.57 -11.13
N ALA A 201 16.40 -21.13 -12.16
CA ALA A 201 17.77 -20.79 -12.55
C ALA A 201 18.06 -19.27 -12.47
N ALA A 202 19.31 -18.90 -12.14
CA ALA A 202 19.84 -17.53 -11.96
C ALA A 202 18.81 -16.38 -12.10
N GLY A 203 18.06 -16.09 -11.02
CA GLY A 203 17.13 -14.97 -10.96
C GLY A 203 16.61 -14.71 -9.53
N SER A 204 16.28 -13.45 -9.22
CA SER A 204 15.65 -13.07 -7.96
C SER A 204 14.23 -13.62 -7.87
N ARG A 205 13.87 -14.23 -6.74
CA ARG A 205 12.51 -14.70 -6.46
C ARG A 205 11.73 -13.69 -5.59
N PRO A 206 10.41 -13.59 -5.74
CA PRO A 206 9.59 -12.81 -4.82
C PRO A 206 9.60 -13.43 -3.42
N SER A 207 9.58 -12.56 -2.41
CA SER A 207 9.33 -12.93 -1.02
C SER A 207 7.89 -12.55 -0.67
N VAL A 208 6.95 -13.47 -0.93
CA VAL A 208 5.52 -13.21 -0.78
C VAL A 208 4.99 -13.74 0.55
N VAL A 209 4.32 -12.89 1.31
CA VAL A 209 3.51 -13.29 2.47
C VAL A 209 2.05 -13.49 2.01
N LEU A 210 1.43 -14.59 2.39
CA LEU A 210 -0.02 -14.75 2.34
C LEU A 210 -0.66 -13.91 3.44
N GLU A 211 -1.30 -12.81 3.06
CA GLU A 211 -1.93 -11.86 3.98
C GLU A 211 -3.42 -12.16 4.14
N ASP A 212 -3.74 -12.87 5.22
CA ASP A 212 -5.11 -13.22 5.62
C ASP A 212 -5.40 -12.85 7.08
N CYS A 213 -4.55 -11.99 7.65
CA CYS A 213 -4.62 -11.55 9.02
C CYS A 213 -5.03 -10.08 9.08
N ASP A 214 -4.22 -9.17 8.53
CA ASP A 214 -4.32 -7.73 8.74
C ASP A 214 -5.76 -7.19 8.57
N ILE A 215 -6.22 -6.38 9.53
CA ILE A 215 -7.59 -5.81 9.53
C ILE A 215 -7.79 -4.72 8.49
N PHE A 216 -6.70 -4.17 7.95
CA PHE A 216 -6.74 -3.16 6.91
C PHE A 216 -6.54 -3.76 5.51
N ARG A 217 -6.60 -5.09 5.36
CA ARG A 217 -6.52 -5.77 4.06
C ARG A 217 -7.79 -5.68 3.22
N ASP A 218 -8.91 -5.27 3.81
CA ASP A 218 -10.17 -5.08 3.09
C ASP A 218 -10.22 -3.71 2.40
N VAL A 219 -9.34 -3.50 1.41
CA VAL A 219 -9.25 -2.27 0.61
C VAL A 219 -9.44 -2.48 -0.89
N HIS A 220 -9.66 -3.72 -1.30
CA HIS A 220 -9.60 -4.14 -2.69
C HIS A 220 -10.94 -4.02 -3.42
N GLY A 221 -11.95 -3.40 -2.79
CA GLY A 221 -13.31 -3.29 -3.35
C GLY A 221 -14.04 -4.62 -3.50
N ALA A 222 -13.49 -5.70 -2.92
CA ALA A 222 -14.03 -7.04 -2.95
C ALA A 222 -13.78 -7.72 -1.59
N SER A 223 -14.71 -8.58 -1.19
CA SER A 223 -14.62 -9.30 0.08
C SER A 223 -13.37 -10.17 0.15
N VAL A 224 -12.56 -9.96 1.18
CA VAL A 224 -11.38 -10.75 1.50
C VAL A 224 -11.77 -12.04 2.21
N GLN A 225 -11.04 -13.13 1.95
CA GLN A 225 -11.26 -14.38 2.67
C GLN A 225 -10.72 -14.30 4.11
N PRO A 226 -11.24 -15.13 5.02
CA PRO A 226 -10.66 -15.29 6.35
C PRO A 226 -9.31 -16.03 6.30
N ARG A 227 -8.72 -16.27 7.48
CA ARG A 227 -7.50 -17.08 7.64
C ARG A 227 -7.62 -18.40 6.86
N GLN A 228 -6.68 -18.66 5.97
CA GLN A 228 -6.70 -19.83 5.10
C GLN A 228 -6.40 -21.11 5.91
N THR A 229 -7.09 -22.22 5.61
CA THR A 229 -6.79 -23.53 6.17
C THR A 229 -5.41 -24.04 5.71
N PRO A 230 -4.81 -25.04 6.36
CA PRO A 230 -3.55 -25.64 5.89
C PRO A 230 -3.61 -26.13 4.44
N GLY A 231 -4.73 -26.72 4.02
CA GLY A 231 -4.95 -27.16 2.63
C GLY A 231 -5.01 -25.98 1.65
N GLN A 232 -5.73 -24.91 1.99
CA GLN A 232 -5.79 -23.70 1.17
C GLN A 232 -4.44 -23.00 1.06
N LEU A 233 -3.67 -22.94 2.15
CA LEU A 233 -2.30 -22.43 2.14
C LEU A 233 -1.39 -23.24 1.20
N SER A 234 -1.49 -24.58 1.24
CA SER A 234 -0.75 -25.46 0.33
C SER A 234 -1.11 -25.18 -1.13
N ALA A 235 -2.41 -25.01 -1.43
CA ALA A 235 -2.88 -24.66 -2.77
C ALA A 235 -2.36 -23.28 -3.23
N TRP A 236 -2.31 -22.29 -2.35
CA TRP A 236 -1.73 -20.98 -2.66
C TRP A 236 -0.23 -21.06 -2.94
N ARG A 237 0.53 -21.88 -2.18
CA ARG A 237 1.96 -22.10 -2.43
C ARG A 237 2.19 -22.73 -3.81
N ALA A 238 1.44 -23.78 -4.15
CA ALA A 238 1.51 -24.42 -5.45
C ALA A 238 1.15 -23.44 -6.58
N SER A 239 0.03 -22.73 -6.44
CA SER A 239 -0.42 -21.76 -7.46
C SER A 239 0.60 -20.64 -7.66
N ALA A 240 1.16 -20.09 -6.56
CA ALA A 240 2.18 -19.04 -6.64
C ALA A 240 3.48 -19.54 -7.30
N GLN A 241 3.89 -20.78 -7.03
CA GLN A 241 5.04 -21.41 -7.68
C GLN A 241 4.81 -21.58 -9.20
N GLU A 242 3.64 -22.09 -9.59
CA GLU A 242 3.30 -22.29 -11.00
C GLU A 242 3.19 -20.96 -11.75
N ALA A 243 2.52 -19.96 -11.15
CA ALA A 243 2.45 -18.61 -11.70
C ALA A 243 3.84 -17.99 -11.86
N TRP A 244 4.72 -18.13 -10.86
CA TRP A 244 6.09 -17.65 -10.96
C TRP A 244 6.89 -18.34 -12.07
N THR A 245 6.65 -19.63 -12.31
CA THR A 245 7.21 -20.37 -13.45
C THR A 245 6.79 -19.78 -14.78
N VAL A 246 5.50 -19.46 -14.91
CA VAL A 246 4.96 -18.84 -16.13
C VAL A 246 5.55 -17.44 -16.33
N ILE A 247 5.61 -16.61 -15.29
CA ILE A 247 6.19 -15.25 -15.36
C ILE A 247 7.66 -15.31 -15.75
N SER A 248 8.44 -16.17 -15.11
CA SER A 248 9.89 -16.27 -15.36
C SER A 248 10.20 -16.78 -16.77
N ALA A 249 9.41 -17.73 -17.27
CA ALA A 249 9.57 -18.27 -18.62
C ALA A 249 9.15 -17.27 -19.71
N LEU A 250 8.04 -16.57 -19.52
CA LEU A 250 7.50 -15.67 -20.55
C LEU A 250 8.11 -14.27 -20.47
N LEU A 251 8.37 -13.75 -19.28
CA LEU A 251 8.76 -12.35 -19.06
C LEU A 251 10.00 -12.22 -18.17
N PRO A 252 11.16 -12.80 -18.53
CA PRO A 252 12.37 -12.72 -17.72
C PRO A 252 12.76 -11.26 -17.39
N GLU A 253 12.57 -10.34 -18.33
CA GLU A 253 12.84 -8.91 -18.18
C GLU A 253 11.96 -8.22 -17.12
N ARG A 254 10.78 -8.78 -16.81
CA ARG A 254 9.80 -8.21 -15.87
C ARG A 254 9.65 -9.02 -14.60
N ALA A 255 10.18 -10.25 -14.57
CA ALA A 255 10.22 -11.09 -13.38
C ALA A 255 10.87 -10.33 -12.22
N ALA A 256 12.00 -9.66 -12.43
CA ALA A 256 12.67 -8.86 -11.39
C ALA A 256 11.74 -7.80 -10.76
N ALA A 257 10.96 -7.08 -11.59
CA ALA A 257 10.00 -6.10 -11.10
C ALA A 257 8.87 -6.74 -10.28
N CYS A 258 8.37 -7.90 -10.73
CA CYS A 258 7.38 -8.67 -9.97
C CYS A 258 7.98 -9.18 -8.64
N ALA A 259 9.23 -9.64 -8.65
CA ALA A 259 9.94 -10.11 -7.46
C ALA A 259 10.07 -9.02 -6.38
N GLU A 260 10.40 -7.80 -6.81
CA GLU A 260 10.58 -6.65 -5.91
C GLU A 260 9.25 -6.07 -5.40
N LEU A 261 8.21 -6.06 -6.25
CA LEU A 261 6.94 -5.41 -5.92
C LEU A 261 5.93 -6.36 -5.27
N TRP A 262 5.92 -7.65 -5.59
CA TRP A 262 4.93 -8.58 -5.04
C TRP A 262 5.36 -9.08 -3.65
N ALA A 263 5.05 -8.29 -2.63
CA ALA A 263 5.40 -8.59 -1.24
C ALA A 263 4.31 -9.36 -0.49
N ALA A 264 3.04 -9.21 -0.90
CA ALA A 264 1.92 -9.88 -0.27
C ALA A 264 0.86 -10.37 -1.27
N LEU A 265 0.26 -11.52 -0.98
CA LEU A 265 -0.93 -12.03 -1.65
C LEU A 265 -2.13 -11.97 -0.68
N VAL A 266 -3.20 -11.27 -1.06
CA VAL A 266 -4.43 -11.17 -0.27
C VAL A 266 -5.52 -12.03 -0.91
N PRO A 267 -5.98 -13.13 -0.27
CA PRO A 267 -7.01 -13.99 -0.85
C PRO A 267 -8.37 -13.28 -0.91
N LEU A 268 -8.98 -13.22 -2.10
CA LEU A 268 -10.33 -12.66 -2.31
C LEU A 268 -11.37 -13.77 -2.48
N HIS A 269 -12.61 -13.48 -2.10
CA HIS A 269 -13.73 -14.31 -2.53
C HIS A 269 -13.93 -14.20 -4.06
N PRO A 270 -14.18 -15.33 -4.75
CA PRO A 270 -14.52 -15.31 -6.17
C PRO A 270 -15.71 -14.40 -6.47
N GLY A 271 -15.74 -13.83 -7.67
CA GLY A 271 -16.90 -13.07 -8.14
C GLY A 271 -18.11 -13.95 -8.46
N PRO A 272 -19.30 -13.33 -8.62
CA PRO A 272 -20.53 -14.05 -8.98
C PRO A 272 -20.36 -14.85 -10.29
N ASP A 273 -19.58 -14.33 -11.23
CA ASP A 273 -19.35 -14.95 -12.54
C ASP A 273 -18.25 -16.02 -12.51
N ARG A 274 -17.67 -16.31 -11.33
CA ARG A 274 -16.49 -17.20 -11.12
C ARG A 274 -15.25 -16.85 -11.97
N GLY A 275 -15.30 -15.79 -12.78
CA GLY A 275 -14.15 -15.19 -13.43
C GLY A 275 -13.12 -14.78 -12.39
N GLY A 276 -11.83 -14.92 -12.73
CA GLY A 276 -10.77 -14.50 -11.82
C GLY A 276 -10.96 -13.04 -11.42
N ARG A 277 -10.53 -12.69 -10.23
CA ARG A 277 -10.66 -11.32 -9.73
C ARG A 277 -9.32 -10.97 -9.13
N SER A 278 -8.75 -9.85 -9.56
CA SER A 278 -7.55 -9.29 -8.95
C SER A 278 -7.75 -7.82 -8.65
N SER A 279 -6.97 -7.31 -7.71
CA SER A 279 -6.98 -5.90 -7.32
C SER A 279 -5.71 -5.54 -6.56
N SER A 280 -5.24 -4.33 -6.78
CA SER A 280 -4.22 -3.64 -6.00
C SER A 280 -4.80 -2.31 -5.53
N ALA A 281 -4.29 -1.82 -4.40
CA ALA A 281 -4.70 -0.54 -3.85
C ALA A 281 -3.49 0.37 -3.72
N ARG A 282 -3.63 1.65 -4.11
CA ARG A 282 -2.54 2.64 -4.09
C ARG A 282 -1.88 2.74 -2.72
N GLU A 283 -2.66 2.72 -1.64
CA GLU A 283 -2.13 2.76 -0.27
C GLU A 283 -1.51 1.44 0.22
N ALA A 284 -1.83 0.31 -0.42
CA ALA A 284 -1.34 -1.01 -0.06
C ALA A 284 -0.15 -1.45 -0.93
N PHE A 285 0.87 -0.58 -1.04
CA PHE A 285 2.06 -0.83 -1.86
C PHE A 285 2.65 -2.23 -1.61
N GLY A 286 2.66 -3.04 -2.67
CA GLY A 286 3.17 -4.41 -2.69
C GLY A 286 2.15 -5.53 -2.41
N ALA A 287 0.89 -5.19 -2.14
CA ALA A 287 -0.19 -6.17 -1.99
C ALA A 287 -0.90 -6.43 -3.32
N VAL A 288 -0.94 -7.70 -3.72
CA VAL A 288 -1.73 -8.22 -4.84
C VAL A 288 -2.87 -9.03 -4.25
N ALA A 289 -4.10 -8.56 -4.40
CA ALA A 289 -5.27 -9.31 -3.99
C ALA A 289 -5.83 -10.11 -5.15
N VAL A 290 -6.15 -11.39 -4.93
CA VAL A 290 -6.57 -12.28 -6.00
C VAL A 290 -7.52 -13.37 -5.50
N ALA A 291 -8.55 -13.66 -6.28
CA ALA A 291 -9.43 -14.79 -6.05
C ALA A 291 -8.75 -16.09 -6.54
N PRO A 292 -8.94 -17.24 -5.85
CA PRO A 292 -8.35 -18.50 -6.26
C PRO A 292 -8.69 -18.85 -7.71
N THR A 293 -7.70 -19.34 -8.45
CA THR A 293 -7.85 -19.82 -9.83
C THR A 293 -7.03 -21.09 -10.02
N PRO A 294 -7.57 -22.12 -10.70
CA PRO A 294 -6.82 -23.34 -11.02
C PRO A 294 -5.89 -23.15 -12.23
N ASP A 295 -5.99 -22.05 -12.97
CA ASP A 295 -5.14 -21.78 -14.13
C ASP A 295 -3.94 -20.91 -13.71
N PRO A 296 -2.70 -21.45 -13.74
CA PRO A 296 -1.52 -20.70 -13.35
C PRO A 296 -1.24 -19.50 -14.27
N ALA A 297 -1.69 -19.53 -15.54
CA ALA A 297 -1.55 -18.39 -16.43
C ALA A 297 -2.42 -17.19 -15.97
N ARG A 298 -3.55 -17.45 -15.31
CA ARG A 298 -4.44 -16.40 -14.79
C ARG A 298 -3.90 -15.74 -13.53
N LEU A 299 -3.27 -16.53 -12.65
CA LEU A 299 -2.55 -15.94 -11.51
C LEU A 299 -1.31 -15.17 -11.98
N ALA A 300 -0.57 -15.69 -12.97
CA ALA A 300 0.56 -14.98 -13.57
C ALA A 300 0.15 -13.65 -14.20
N GLU A 301 -0.93 -13.64 -14.99
CA GLU A 301 -1.54 -12.42 -15.53
C GLU A 301 -1.91 -11.43 -14.42
N ALA A 302 -2.59 -11.89 -13.36
CA ALA A 302 -2.97 -11.04 -12.24
C ALA A 302 -1.74 -10.41 -11.56
N VAL A 303 -0.69 -11.19 -11.29
CA VAL A 303 0.54 -10.66 -10.68
C VAL A 303 1.21 -9.60 -11.58
N VAL A 304 1.35 -9.86 -12.89
CA VAL A 304 1.95 -8.89 -13.83
C VAL A 304 1.10 -7.63 -13.94
N HIS A 305 -0.22 -7.77 -13.98
CA HIS A 305 -1.17 -6.66 -14.05
C HIS A 305 -1.14 -5.80 -12.77
N GLU A 306 -1.26 -6.43 -11.61
CA GLU A 306 -1.33 -5.71 -10.33
C GLU A 306 0.01 -5.09 -9.94
N THR A 307 1.15 -5.73 -10.28
CA THR A 307 2.47 -5.12 -10.05
C THR A 307 2.71 -3.90 -10.95
N ALA A 308 2.15 -3.90 -12.17
CA ALA A 308 2.15 -2.72 -13.03
C ALA A 308 1.34 -1.57 -12.41
N HIS A 309 0.15 -1.86 -11.86
CA HIS A 309 -0.63 -0.89 -11.09
C HIS A 309 0.14 -0.34 -9.88
N ILE A 310 0.82 -1.21 -9.10
CA ILE A 310 1.63 -0.80 -7.94
C ILE A 310 2.77 0.13 -8.36
N ALA A 311 3.51 -0.23 -9.43
CA ALA A 311 4.61 0.59 -9.94
C ALA A 311 4.12 1.96 -10.43
N PHE A 312 3.05 1.98 -11.22
CA PHE A 312 2.47 3.22 -11.75
C PHE A 312 1.90 4.10 -10.64
N ALA A 313 1.21 3.52 -9.66
CA ALA A 313 0.70 4.24 -8.50
C ALA A 313 1.85 4.89 -7.70
N ALA A 314 2.96 4.19 -7.51
CA ALA A 314 4.15 4.74 -6.87
C ALA A 314 4.81 5.85 -7.70
N LEU A 315 4.85 5.73 -9.03
CA LEU A 315 5.34 6.79 -9.91
C LEU A 315 4.48 8.05 -9.82
N THR A 316 3.16 7.90 -9.83
CA THR A 316 2.22 9.03 -9.73
C THR A 316 2.09 9.62 -8.33
N ASP A 317 2.72 9.03 -7.31
CA ASP A 317 2.99 9.69 -6.03
C ASP A 317 4.21 10.62 -6.09
N LEU A 318 5.05 10.48 -7.12
CA LEU A 318 6.31 11.21 -7.29
C LEU A 318 6.22 12.28 -8.38
N VAL A 319 5.48 12.00 -9.46
CA VAL A 319 5.37 12.88 -10.63
C VAL A 319 3.90 13.03 -11.02
N ASP A 320 3.45 14.28 -11.12
CA ASP A 320 2.14 14.60 -11.68
C ASP A 320 2.20 14.41 -13.21
N LEU A 321 1.60 13.33 -13.72
CA LEU A 321 1.49 13.06 -15.17
C LEU A 321 0.30 13.79 -15.82
N ALA A 322 -0.64 14.27 -15.02
CA ALA A 322 -1.77 15.06 -15.48
C ALA A 322 -2.10 16.14 -14.44
N ASP A 323 -2.77 17.21 -14.87
CA ASP A 323 -3.26 18.25 -13.99
C ASP A 323 -4.21 17.63 -12.94
N PRO A 324 -3.89 17.71 -11.64
CA PRO A 324 -4.74 17.16 -10.57
C PRO A 324 -6.11 17.88 -10.47
N ARG A 325 -6.27 19.04 -11.10
CA ARG A 325 -7.53 19.80 -11.17
C ARG A 325 -8.39 19.42 -12.35
N ASP A 326 -7.87 18.66 -13.31
CA ASP A 326 -8.67 18.20 -14.43
C ASP A 326 -9.80 17.28 -13.96
N ARG A 327 -10.98 17.47 -14.57
CA ARG A 327 -12.19 16.72 -14.26
C ARG A 327 -12.76 16.02 -15.49
N SER A 328 -12.03 16.05 -16.61
CA SER A 328 -12.42 15.36 -17.84
C SER A 328 -12.70 13.87 -17.60
N ARG A 329 -13.54 13.30 -18.44
CA ARG A 329 -14.03 11.92 -18.33
C ARG A 329 -14.01 11.27 -19.71
N HIS A 330 -13.35 10.12 -19.79
CA HIS A 330 -12.97 9.45 -21.04
C HIS A 330 -13.49 8.02 -21.04
N ARG A 331 -13.99 7.54 -22.18
CA ARG A 331 -14.52 6.17 -22.28
C ARG A 331 -13.38 5.20 -22.52
N VAL A 332 -13.35 4.10 -21.79
CA VAL A 332 -12.31 3.07 -21.93
C VAL A 332 -12.92 1.72 -22.27
N GLY A 333 -12.18 0.86 -22.98
CA GLY A 333 -12.71 -0.42 -23.44
C GLY A 333 -12.84 -1.51 -22.37
N TRP A 334 -12.41 -1.25 -21.13
CA TRP A 334 -12.42 -2.22 -20.03
C TRP A 334 -13.39 -1.88 -18.89
N ARG A 335 -14.10 -0.76 -18.99
CA ARG A 335 -15.09 -0.35 -18.00
C ARG A 335 -16.20 0.46 -18.67
N PRO A 336 -17.48 0.25 -18.31
CA PRO A 336 -18.58 1.00 -18.91
C PRO A 336 -18.62 2.48 -18.46
N ASP A 337 -18.21 2.80 -17.22
CA ASP A 337 -18.19 4.18 -16.74
C ASP A 337 -17.00 4.98 -17.28
N PRO A 338 -17.23 6.25 -17.71
CA PRO A 338 -16.15 7.16 -18.07
C PRO A 338 -15.17 7.41 -16.92
N ARG A 339 -13.88 7.49 -17.24
CA ARG A 339 -12.77 7.53 -16.28
C ARG A 339 -12.06 8.88 -16.31
N PRO A 340 -11.60 9.41 -15.15
CA PRO A 340 -10.67 10.54 -15.14
C PRO A 340 -9.34 10.16 -15.81
N ILE A 341 -8.63 11.16 -16.35
CA ILE A 341 -7.35 10.97 -17.06
C ILE A 341 -6.36 10.08 -16.31
N GLY A 342 -6.14 10.32 -15.01
CA GLY A 342 -5.23 9.48 -14.22
C GLY A 342 -5.63 8.00 -14.20
N ALA A 343 -6.94 7.71 -14.15
CA ALA A 343 -7.43 6.33 -14.19
C ALA A 343 -7.37 5.70 -15.59
N VAL A 344 -7.45 6.51 -16.66
CA VAL A 344 -7.18 6.04 -18.03
C VAL A 344 -5.72 5.60 -18.15
N LEU A 345 -4.78 6.45 -17.71
CA LEU A 345 -3.35 6.15 -17.75
C LEU A 345 -3.01 4.90 -16.91
N THR A 346 -3.58 4.78 -15.71
CA THR A 346 -3.41 3.58 -14.86
C THR A 346 -3.89 2.30 -15.56
N GLY A 347 -5.06 2.31 -16.18
CA GLY A 347 -5.59 1.14 -16.89
C GLY A 347 -4.82 0.83 -18.17
N ALA A 348 -4.46 1.84 -18.96
CA ALA A 348 -3.66 1.69 -20.17
C ALA A 348 -2.30 1.07 -19.85
N GLN A 349 -1.63 1.49 -18.78
CA GLN A 349 -0.31 0.96 -18.40
C GLN A 349 -0.39 -0.49 -17.91
N ALA A 350 -1.41 -0.85 -17.13
CA ALA A 350 -1.59 -2.23 -16.69
C ALA A 350 -2.01 -3.19 -17.82
N HIS A 351 -2.73 -2.72 -18.84
CA HIS A 351 -3.01 -3.54 -20.02
C HIS A 351 -1.82 -3.63 -20.97
N LEU A 352 -1.06 -2.54 -21.11
CA LEU A 352 0.20 -2.52 -21.85
C LEU A 352 1.18 -3.55 -21.24
N SER A 353 1.15 -3.73 -19.91
CA SER A 353 2.03 -4.68 -19.24
C SER A 353 1.76 -6.16 -19.62
N LEU A 354 0.58 -6.45 -20.19
CA LEU A 354 0.15 -7.80 -20.56
C LEU A 354 0.33 -8.15 -22.05
N LEU A 355 0.67 -7.19 -22.92
CA LEU A 355 0.75 -7.47 -24.36
C LEU A 355 1.85 -8.51 -24.67
N GLU A 356 3.06 -8.26 -24.18
CA GLU A 356 4.19 -9.18 -24.37
C GLU A 356 3.91 -10.56 -23.74
N PHE A 357 3.22 -10.59 -22.59
CA PHE A 357 2.83 -11.83 -21.91
C PHE A 357 1.96 -12.72 -22.81
N TRP A 358 0.88 -12.15 -23.34
CA TRP A 358 -0.06 -12.91 -24.17
C TRP A 358 0.49 -13.26 -25.54
N ARG A 359 1.35 -12.41 -26.11
CA ARG A 359 2.09 -12.72 -27.35
C ARG A 359 2.98 -13.95 -27.17
N ARG A 360 3.87 -13.94 -26.18
CA ARG A 360 4.76 -15.08 -25.91
C ARG A 360 3.99 -16.32 -25.49
N ARG A 361 2.87 -16.17 -24.76
CA ARG A 361 2.00 -17.30 -24.40
C ARG A 361 1.33 -17.93 -25.63
N ALA A 362 0.85 -17.12 -26.57
CA ALA A 362 0.27 -17.62 -27.82
C ALA A 362 1.30 -18.41 -28.64
N GLU A 363 2.54 -17.91 -28.71
CA GLU A 363 3.67 -18.56 -29.38
C GLU A 363 4.13 -19.85 -28.68
N SER A 364 4.05 -19.91 -27.35
CA SER A 364 4.50 -21.05 -26.55
C SER A 364 3.43 -22.13 -26.34
N THR A 365 2.24 -22.00 -26.94
CA THR A 365 1.11 -22.93 -26.74
C THR A 365 0.47 -23.32 -28.05
N VAL A 366 -0.40 -24.33 -28.01
CA VAL A 366 -1.14 -24.83 -29.17
C VAL A 366 -2.62 -24.96 -28.85
N GLY A 367 -3.44 -25.09 -29.89
CA GLY A 367 -4.88 -25.39 -29.76
C GLY A 367 -5.66 -24.28 -29.05
N PHE A 368 -6.52 -24.68 -28.10
CA PHE A 368 -7.41 -23.76 -27.39
C PHE A 368 -6.65 -22.67 -26.63
N SER A 369 -5.58 -23.03 -25.90
CA SER A 369 -4.81 -22.06 -25.10
C SER A 369 -4.11 -20.99 -25.96
N SER A 370 -3.65 -21.35 -27.16
CA SER A 370 -3.04 -20.38 -28.08
C SER A 370 -4.08 -19.38 -28.60
N ARG A 371 -5.25 -19.87 -29.06
CA ARG A 371 -6.37 -19.01 -29.49
C ARG A 371 -6.88 -18.10 -28.37
N GLU A 372 -6.94 -18.64 -27.15
CA GLU A 372 -7.33 -17.89 -25.96
C GLU A 372 -6.33 -16.75 -25.65
N ALA A 373 -5.03 -17.03 -25.80
CA ALA A 373 -3.97 -16.05 -25.64
C ALA A 373 -4.01 -14.97 -26.73
N GLU A 374 -4.20 -15.34 -28.00
CA GLU A 374 -4.38 -14.40 -29.13
C GLU A 374 -5.58 -13.48 -28.91
N GLN A 375 -6.71 -14.04 -28.45
CA GLN A 375 -7.92 -13.25 -28.17
C GLN A 375 -7.66 -12.21 -27.07
N ARG A 376 -6.95 -12.58 -26.00
CA ARG A 376 -6.57 -11.66 -24.92
C ARG A 376 -5.59 -10.61 -25.40
N LEU A 377 -4.55 -11.00 -26.13
CA LEU A 377 -3.59 -10.09 -26.74
C LEU A 377 -4.30 -9.03 -27.58
N HIS A 378 -5.17 -9.46 -28.51
CA HIS A 378 -5.90 -8.56 -29.39
C HIS A 378 -6.82 -7.62 -28.59
N ARG A 379 -7.56 -8.15 -27.61
CA ARG A 379 -8.45 -7.35 -26.76
C ARG A 379 -7.69 -6.26 -26.00
N TYR A 380 -6.62 -6.62 -25.31
CA TYR A 380 -5.83 -5.66 -24.53
C TYR A 380 -5.13 -4.65 -25.44
N GLY A 381 -4.55 -5.10 -26.56
CA GLY A 381 -3.87 -4.22 -27.49
C GLY A 381 -4.80 -3.19 -28.12
N MET A 382 -6.01 -3.58 -28.53
CA MET A 382 -7.03 -2.65 -29.04
C MET A 382 -7.47 -1.64 -27.97
N GLN A 383 -7.66 -2.09 -26.73
CA GLN A 383 -8.01 -1.23 -25.61
C GLN A 383 -6.92 -0.19 -25.29
N VAL A 384 -5.65 -0.63 -25.27
CA VAL A 384 -4.49 0.23 -25.03
C VAL A 384 -4.36 1.25 -26.16
N ALA A 385 -4.41 0.80 -27.42
CA ALA A 385 -4.26 1.69 -28.56
C ALA A 385 -5.35 2.77 -28.61
N ALA A 386 -6.60 2.41 -28.32
CA ALA A 386 -7.70 3.36 -28.23
C ALA A 386 -7.49 4.39 -27.10
N ALA A 387 -7.13 3.93 -25.90
CA ALA A 387 -6.92 4.81 -24.76
C ALA A 387 -5.73 5.76 -24.98
N LEU A 388 -4.62 5.26 -25.53
CA LEU A 388 -3.47 6.11 -25.85
C LEU A 388 -3.77 7.10 -26.96
N GLY A 389 -4.58 6.73 -27.96
CA GLY A 389 -5.04 7.65 -29.01
C GLY A 389 -5.88 8.80 -28.45
N GLU A 390 -6.72 8.53 -27.45
CA GLU A 390 -7.51 9.57 -26.76
C GLU A 390 -6.63 10.48 -25.90
N MET A 391 -5.57 9.95 -25.30
CA MET A 391 -4.65 10.70 -24.44
C MET A 391 -3.58 11.48 -25.22
N ALA A 392 -3.27 11.09 -26.45
CA ALA A 392 -2.25 11.74 -27.26
C ALA A 392 -2.54 13.24 -27.47
N GLY A 393 -1.63 14.10 -27.02
CA GLY A 393 -1.80 15.56 -27.11
C GLY A 393 -2.89 16.14 -26.20
N HIS A 394 -3.42 15.36 -25.24
CA HIS A 394 -4.47 15.84 -24.35
C HIS A 394 -3.95 16.97 -23.45
N ARG A 395 -4.63 18.13 -23.46
CA ARG A 395 -4.20 19.36 -22.79
C ARG A 395 -3.99 19.25 -21.27
N ALA A 396 -4.62 18.27 -20.64
CA ALA A 396 -4.48 18.04 -19.19
C ALA A 396 -3.21 17.25 -18.83
N LEU A 397 -2.47 16.72 -19.81
CA LEU A 397 -1.18 16.09 -19.54
C LEU A 397 -0.14 17.16 -19.20
N THR A 398 0.66 16.88 -18.17
CA THR A 398 1.86 17.67 -17.90
C THR A 398 2.94 17.32 -18.93
N PRO A 399 4.05 18.08 -19.04
CA PRO A 399 5.13 17.71 -19.95
C PRO A 399 5.70 16.29 -19.69
N PRO A 400 5.94 15.85 -18.43
CA PRO A 400 6.28 14.45 -18.14
C PRO A 400 5.18 13.47 -18.55
N GLY A 401 3.91 13.83 -18.38
CA GLY A 401 2.76 13.02 -18.80
C GLY A 401 2.68 12.79 -20.30
N ALA A 402 2.85 13.85 -21.09
CA ALA A 402 2.88 13.77 -22.54
C ALA A 402 4.02 12.87 -23.03
N ARG A 403 5.22 12.99 -22.42
CA ARG A 403 6.35 12.10 -22.70
C ARG A 403 6.05 10.65 -22.32
N PHE A 404 5.42 10.43 -21.16
CA PHE A 404 5.05 9.09 -20.70
C PHE A 404 4.05 8.42 -21.65
N VAL A 405 3.03 9.15 -22.11
CA VAL A 405 2.05 8.65 -23.10
C VAL A 405 2.73 8.33 -24.42
N ALA A 406 3.66 9.17 -24.91
CA ALA A 406 4.40 8.88 -26.13
C ALA A 406 5.23 7.58 -26.04
N LEU A 407 5.94 7.38 -24.92
CA LEU A 407 6.71 6.16 -24.67
C LEU A 407 5.82 4.91 -24.54
N MET A 408 4.63 5.04 -23.95
CA MET A 408 3.64 3.96 -23.93
C MET A 408 3.11 3.64 -25.33
N THR A 409 2.93 4.66 -26.18
CA THR A 409 2.53 4.47 -27.58
C THR A 409 3.60 3.74 -28.38
N GLU A 410 4.87 4.12 -28.25
CA GLU A 410 5.99 3.42 -28.88
C GLU A 410 6.03 1.94 -28.46
N GLU A 411 5.79 1.66 -27.17
CA GLU A 411 5.73 0.29 -26.66
C GLU A 411 4.52 -0.50 -27.21
N ALA A 412 3.35 0.13 -27.34
CA ALA A 412 2.17 -0.49 -27.93
C ALA A 412 2.41 -0.83 -29.42
N GLU A 413 3.04 0.09 -30.15
CA GLU A 413 3.46 -0.10 -31.55
C GLU A 413 4.47 -1.23 -31.71
N ARG A 414 5.49 -1.29 -30.84
CA ARG A 414 6.45 -2.41 -30.77
C ARG A 414 5.75 -3.75 -30.57
N CYS A 415 4.63 -3.77 -29.84
CA CYS A 415 3.81 -4.96 -29.61
C CYS A 415 2.79 -5.24 -30.74
N GLY A 416 2.80 -4.48 -31.84
CA GLY A 416 1.92 -4.68 -32.99
C GLY A 416 0.57 -3.95 -32.92
N PHE A 417 0.42 -2.98 -32.02
CA PHE A 417 -0.84 -2.24 -31.82
C PHE A 417 -0.65 -0.73 -32.08
N PRO A 418 -0.70 -0.27 -33.34
CA PRO A 418 -0.49 1.12 -33.69
C PRO A 418 -1.58 2.04 -33.16
N VAL A 419 -1.18 3.22 -32.67
CA VAL A 419 -2.09 4.22 -32.10
C VAL A 419 -2.52 5.20 -33.20
N ARG A 420 -3.79 5.11 -33.62
CA ARG A 420 -4.33 6.00 -34.66
C ARG A 420 -4.52 7.42 -34.11
N GLY A 421 -4.11 8.43 -34.89
CA GLY A 421 -4.37 9.85 -34.58
C GLY A 421 -3.12 10.68 -34.22
N LEU A 422 -1.99 10.04 -33.95
CA LEU A 422 -0.69 10.71 -33.93
C LEU A 422 -0.24 10.94 -35.37
N ARG A 423 -0.33 12.18 -35.86
CA ARG A 423 0.44 12.56 -37.04
C ARG A 423 1.91 12.38 -36.67
N SER A 424 2.64 11.63 -37.48
CA SER A 424 4.09 11.47 -37.38
C SER A 424 4.76 12.85 -37.41
N SER A 425 4.99 13.45 -36.25
CA SER A 425 6.02 14.45 -36.12
C SER A 425 7.35 13.71 -36.27
N HIS A 426 8.06 14.02 -37.36
CA HIS A 426 9.45 13.67 -37.60
C HIS A 426 10.29 13.77 -36.32
N PRO A 427 11.40 13.00 -36.20
CA PRO A 427 12.19 12.93 -34.99
C PRO A 427 12.64 14.33 -34.61
N ILE A 428 12.07 14.86 -33.53
CA ILE A 428 12.62 16.03 -32.86
C ILE A 428 14.03 15.60 -32.47
N GLY A 429 15.04 16.24 -33.06
CA GLY A 429 16.44 15.93 -32.86
C GLY A 429 16.73 15.71 -31.39
N ALA A 430 17.43 14.61 -31.08
CA ALA A 430 17.77 14.23 -29.73
C ALA A 430 18.29 15.45 -28.95
N PRO A 431 17.59 15.89 -27.91
CA PRO A 431 18.22 16.76 -26.93
C PRO A 431 19.31 15.89 -26.28
N ARG A 432 20.57 16.29 -26.44
CA ARG A 432 21.59 15.93 -25.46
C ARG A 432 21.17 16.61 -24.16
N ASP A 433 20.40 15.91 -23.34
CA ASP A 433 20.06 16.40 -22.03
C ASP A 433 20.22 15.24 -21.04
N ASP A 434 21.35 15.24 -20.35
CA ASP A 434 21.59 14.50 -19.09
C ASP A 434 20.68 15.03 -17.96
N SER A 435 19.55 15.65 -18.29
CA SER A 435 18.62 16.25 -17.35
C SER A 435 17.87 15.13 -16.61
N LEU A 436 18.34 14.84 -15.41
CA LEU A 436 17.61 14.04 -14.43
C LEU A 436 16.19 14.59 -14.26
N ILE A 437 15.18 13.71 -14.34
CA ILE A 437 13.81 14.10 -14.03
C ILE A 437 13.76 14.38 -12.53
N ARG A 438 13.58 15.65 -12.17
CA ARG A 438 13.35 16.04 -10.78
C ARG A 438 11.97 15.57 -10.37
N VAL A 439 11.95 14.66 -9.41
CA VAL A 439 10.75 14.28 -8.67
C VAL A 439 10.52 15.36 -7.63
N ASN A 440 9.38 16.06 -7.72
CA ASN A 440 9.13 17.24 -6.88
C ASN A 440 9.01 16.83 -5.41
N SER A 441 9.77 17.50 -4.54
CA SER A 441 9.37 17.67 -3.14
C SER A 441 8.39 18.84 -3.09
N HIS A 442 7.15 18.58 -2.68
CA HIS A 442 6.15 19.63 -2.54
C HIS A 442 6.67 20.74 -1.59
N THR A 443 7.00 21.89 -2.16
CA THR A 443 7.23 23.14 -1.44
C THR A 443 5.92 23.93 -1.46
N SER A 444 5.50 24.45 -0.29
CA SER A 444 4.35 25.36 -0.24
C SER A 444 4.65 26.62 -1.05
N PRO A 445 3.70 27.14 -1.86
CA PRO A 445 3.89 28.42 -2.51
C PRO A 445 4.04 29.52 -1.46
N GLY A 446 5.14 30.27 -1.53
CA GLY A 446 5.35 31.47 -0.73
C GLY A 446 4.22 32.47 -0.95
N HIS A 447 3.86 33.17 0.12
CA HIS A 447 2.86 34.24 0.11
C HIS A 447 3.30 35.36 -0.86
N GLY A 448 2.67 35.40 -2.03
CA GLY A 448 2.60 36.60 -2.85
C GLY A 448 1.51 37.51 -2.30
N GLU A 449 1.89 38.73 -1.93
CA GLU A 449 0.99 39.81 -1.54
C GLU A 449 -0.05 40.07 -2.65
N ILE A 450 -1.33 40.15 -2.28
CA ILE A 450 -2.41 40.61 -3.15
C ILE A 450 -2.66 42.09 -2.81
N PRO A 451 -2.50 43.04 -3.75
CA PRO A 451 -2.97 44.40 -3.57
C PRO A 451 -4.50 44.43 -3.60
N GLY A 452 -5.09 45.17 -2.65
CA GLY A 452 -6.53 45.19 -2.39
C GLY A 452 -7.39 45.74 -3.52
N SER A 453 -8.63 45.25 -3.58
CA SER A 453 -9.72 45.94 -4.24
C SER A 453 -11.04 45.74 -3.48
N ALA A 454 -11.76 46.84 -3.34
CA ALA A 454 -12.91 47.11 -2.51
C ALA A 454 -14.12 46.15 -2.66
N LEU A 455 -14.83 45.99 -1.55
CA LEU A 455 -16.23 45.54 -1.49
C LEU A 455 -17.17 46.58 -2.10
N PRO A 456 -18.35 46.14 -2.57
CA PRO A 456 -19.57 46.83 -2.18
C PRO A 456 -20.61 45.91 -1.55
N SER A 457 -21.34 46.52 -0.64
CA SER A 457 -22.31 45.99 0.30
C SER A 457 -23.76 45.95 -0.21
N ARG A 458 -24.54 45.07 0.44
CA ARG A 458 -26.02 45.01 0.60
C ARG A 458 -26.89 44.55 -0.58
N GLN A 459 -27.71 43.51 -0.34
CA GLN A 459 -29.12 43.72 0.05
C GLN A 459 -29.77 42.47 0.69
N MET A 460 -30.65 42.75 1.67
CA MET A 460 -31.49 41.83 2.44
C MET A 460 -32.86 41.65 1.78
N GLY A 461 -33.45 40.47 1.97
CA GLY A 461 -34.88 40.15 1.81
C GLY A 461 -35.00 38.61 1.81
N GLY A 462 -35.67 37.91 2.73
CA GLY A 462 -36.83 38.24 3.54
C GLY A 462 -38.06 37.58 2.92
N GLY A 463 -38.47 36.40 3.40
CA GLY A 463 -39.70 35.74 2.96
C GLY A 463 -39.86 34.30 3.47
N ASN A 464 -40.67 34.15 4.52
CA ASN A 464 -41.13 32.90 5.15
C ASN A 464 -42.03 32.04 4.23
N GLY A 465 -42.17 30.76 4.58
CA GLY A 465 -43.29 29.92 4.13
C GLY A 465 -43.13 28.44 4.54
N ASP A 466 -43.77 28.08 5.65
CA ASP A 466 -43.86 26.74 6.25
C ASP A 466 -44.47 25.65 5.32
N ALA A 467 -44.12 24.37 5.57
CA ALA A 467 -45.05 23.37 6.11
C ALA A 467 -44.57 21.90 5.95
N ALA A 468 -44.41 21.25 7.10
CA ALA A 468 -44.90 19.91 7.50
C ALA A 468 -44.73 18.66 6.60
N GLY A 469 -44.25 17.58 7.22
CA GLY A 469 -44.56 16.22 6.74
C GLY A 469 -43.72 15.07 7.30
N SER A 470 -43.87 14.77 8.59
CA SER A 470 -43.59 13.49 9.28
C SER A 470 -43.55 12.22 8.41
N SER A 471 -42.58 11.34 8.65
CA SER A 471 -42.84 10.04 9.32
C SER A 471 -41.60 9.15 9.40
N ALA A 472 -41.43 8.56 10.58
CA ALA A 472 -40.46 7.54 10.93
C ALA A 472 -41.14 6.17 11.03
N SER A 473 -40.38 5.08 10.84
CA SER A 473 -40.62 3.71 11.38
C SER A 473 -39.66 2.73 10.66
N ALA A 474 -38.60 2.22 11.30
CA ALA A 474 -38.56 1.04 12.19
C ALA A 474 -38.84 -0.28 11.43
N SER A 475 -37.80 -1.01 11.02
CA SER A 475 -37.23 -2.20 11.70
C SER A 475 -38.18 -3.40 11.77
N GLU A 476 -37.83 -4.50 11.09
CA GLU A 476 -38.05 -5.83 11.67
C GLU A 476 -37.17 -6.93 11.06
N THR A 477 -36.79 -7.82 11.96
CA THR A 477 -35.86 -8.95 11.85
C THR A 477 -36.69 -10.23 11.73
N ARG A 478 -36.33 -11.21 10.88
CA ARG A 478 -36.49 -12.62 11.25
C ARG A 478 -35.69 -13.62 10.40
N ARG A 479 -35.18 -14.61 11.13
CA ARG A 479 -34.50 -15.84 10.73
C ARG A 479 -35.46 -16.84 10.05
N GLY A 480 -34.90 -17.72 9.22
CA GLY A 480 -34.97 -19.16 9.50
C GLY A 480 -35.49 -20.11 8.40
N LEU A 481 -34.58 -21.03 8.02
CA LEU A 481 -34.78 -22.47 7.79
C LEU A 481 -35.19 -23.03 6.41
N MET A 482 -34.24 -23.79 5.85
CA MET A 482 -34.30 -25.19 5.34
C MET A 482 -35.24 -25.58 4.19
N GLY A 483 -34.65 -26.24 3.18
CA GLY A 483 -35.24 -27.43 2.54
C GLY A 483 -35.08 -27.57 1.02
N GLY A 484 -34.39 -28.63 0.58
CA GLY A 484 -34.93 -29.53 -0.46
C GLY A 484 -34.48 -29.38 -1.93
N ALA A 485 -33.44 -30.15 -2.29
CA ALA A 485 -33.33 -31.14 -3.38
C ALA A 485 -33.75 -30.88 -4.87
N HIS A 486 -32.87 -31.43 -5.73
CA HIS A 486 -33.06 -32.05 -7.07
C HIS A 486 -33.01 -31.23 -8.38
N GLY A 487 -32.01 -31.57 -9.21
CA GLY A 487 -32.25 -32.12 -10.55
C GLY A 487 -31.85 -31.27 -11.78
N GLY A 488 -30.97 -31.82 -12.64
CA GLY A 488 -31.12 -31.71 -14.10
C GLY A 488 -30.17 -30.82 -14.92
N ALA A 489 -29.13 -31.46 -15.47
CA ALA A 489 -28.68 -31.42 -16.88
C ALA A 489 -28.36 -30.12 -17.65
N MET A 490 -27.11 -30.12 -18.19
CA MET A 490 -26.71 -29.83 -19.59
C MET A 490 -26.80 -28.40 -20.16
N SER A 491 -25.60 -27.88 -20.49
CA SER A 491 -25.19 -27.23 -21.75
C SER A 491 -24.38 -25.95 -21.51
N GLY A 492 -23.07 -26.12 -21.25
CA GLY A 492 -22.14 -25.01 -21.10
C GLY A 492 -21.64 -24.53 -22.45
N THR A 493 -22.23 -23.44 -22.95
CA THR A 493 -21.55 -22.58 -23.93
C THR A 493 -20.41 -21.87 -23.20
N GLY A 494 -19.18 -22.22 -23.57
CA GLY A 494 -17.97 -21.66 -22.98
C GLY A 494 -17.81 -20.20 -23.35
N VAL A 495 -18.29 -19.31 -22.49
CA VAL A 495 -17.92 -17.89 -22.53
C VAL A 495 -16.71 -17.70 -21.61
N THR A 496 -15.52 -17.56 -22.20
CA THR A 496 -14.32 -17.13 -21.50
C THR A 496 -14.45 -15.64 -21.12
N GLN A 497 -14.93 -15.39 -19.91
CA GLN A 497 -15.16 -14.04 -19.39
C GLN A 497 -13.99 -13.51 -18.55
N PRO A 498 -13.73 -12.18 -18.57
CA PRO A 498 -12.48 -11.59 -18.12
C PRO A 498 -12.31 -11.59 -16.60
N LEU A 499 -11.12 -11.16 -16.17
CA LEU A 499 -10.97 -10.70 -14.79
C LEU A 499 -11.86 -9.47 -14.60
N SER A 500 -12.73 -9.47 -13.60
CA SER A 500 -13.51 -8.28 -13.24
C SER A 500 -12.67 -7.40 -12.31
N CYS A 501 -12.14 -6.30 -12.84
CA CYS A 501 -11.36 -5.32 -12.08
C CYS A 501 -12.27 -4.46 -11.20
N ALA A 502 -12.36 -4.79 -9.92
CA ALA A 502 -12.79 -3.86 -8.90
C ALA A 502 -11.60 -2.96 -8.52
N SER A 503 -11.14 -2.10 -9.45
CA SER A 503 -10.30 -0.97 -9.02
C SER A 503 -11.22 -0.02 -8.27
N GLY A 504 -11.30 -0.20 -6.95
CA GLY A 504 -11.92 0.75 -6.04
C GLY A 504 -11.08 2.02 -5.97
N ASN A 505 -10.95 2.74 -7.08
CA ASN A 505 -10.47 4.13 -7.05
C ASN A 505 -11.64 5.03 -6.61
N ASN A 506 -12.25 4.68 -5.46
CA ASN A 506 -13.09 5.57 -4.66
C ASN A 506 -12.23 6.45 -3.75
N SER A 507 -10.96 6.64 -4.12
CA SER A 507 -10.18 7.77 -3.65
C SER A 507 -10.75 9.02 -4.32
N ILE A 508 -11.70 9.65 -3.61
CA ILE A 508 -11.92 11.10 -3.71
C ILE A 508 -10.52 11.73 -3.79
N PRO A 509 -10.26 12.67 -4.72
CA PRO A 509 -8.96 13.33 -4.78
C PRO A 509 -8.60 13.76 -3.36
N PHE A 510 -7.41 13.36 -2.89
CA PHE A 510 -6.83 13.95 -1.71
C PHE A 510 -7.04 15.46 -1.87
N PRO A 511 -7.75 16.17 -0.97
CA PRO A 511 -7.54 17.60 -0.91
C PRO A 511 -6.04 17.73 -0.70
N HIS A 512 -5.36 18.44 -1.61
CA HIS A 512 -4.01 18.89 -1.32
C HIS A 512 -4.08 19.45 0.09
N ILE A 513 -3.43 18.80 1.04
CA ILE A 513 -3.32 19.31 2.40
C ILE A 513 -2.51 20.59 2.22
N ARG A 514 -3.21 21.72 2.03
CA ARG A 514 -2.67 23.03 2.29
C ARG A 514 -2.48 23.05 3.80
N MET A 515 -1.27 22.70 4.25
CA MET A 515 -0.81 23.09 5.57
C MET A 515 -0.70 24.61 5.57
N ALA A 516 -1.82 25.29 5.75
CA ALA A 516 -1.85 26.68 6.14
C ALA A 516 -1.51 26.72 7.63
N SER A 517 -0.25 27.02 7.95
CA SER A 517 0.18 27.35 9.30
C SER A 517 -0.47 28.67 9.73
N ARG A 518 -1.62 28.57 10.40
CA ARG A 518 -2.17 29.67 11.20
C ARG A 518 -2.33 29.18 12.63
N PHE A 519 -1.24 29.12 13.38
CA PHE A 519 -1.22 29.37 14.82
C PHE A 519 0.22 29.75 15.17
N GLY A 520 0.41 31.00 15.56
CA GLY A 520 1.71 31.53 15.98
C GLY A 520 2.12 30.91 17.30
N VAL A 521 3.34 30.38 17.36
CA VAL A 521 4.06 30.14 18.61
C VAL A 521 5.48 30.62 18.42
N THR A 522 5.89 31.44 19.37
CA THR A 522 7.15 32.18 19.51
C THR A 522 8.39 31.30 19.44
N GLY A 523 9.43 31.85 18.81
CA GLY A 523 10.70 31.18 18.54
C GLY A 523 11.53 30.83 19.77
N GLY A 524 12.36 29.80 19.59
CA GLY A 524 13.40 29.39 20.51
C GLY A 524 14.41 28.50 19.80
N THR A 525 15.41 29.13 19.18
CA THR A 525 16.60 28.47 18.62
C THR A 525 17.46 27.88 19.73
N TRP A 526 17.81 26.60 19.63
CA TRP A 526 18.92 26.03 20.41
C TRP A 526 19.82 25.18 19.53
N ALA A 527 21.02 25.72 19.30
CA ALA A 527 22.15 25.07 18.67
C ALA A 527 22.83 24.08 19.64
N ARG A 528 23.59 23.16 19.03
CA ARG A 528 24.38 22.11 19.70
C ARG A 528 25.43 22.70 20.64
N GLY A 529 25.59 22.09 21.82
CA GLY A 529 26.75 22.31 22.69
C GLY A 529 26.71 21.47 23.97
N ALA A 530 27.57 20.44 23.99
CA ALA A 530 28.22 19.77 25.13
C ALA A 530 27.43 19.45 26.41
N PHE A 531 27.39 18.18 26.82
CA PHE A 531 27.57 17.79 28.23
C PHE A 531 28.17 16.38 28.36
N LEU A 532 29.38 16.32 28.94
CA LEU A 532 29.99 15.12 29.55
C LEU A 532 29.25 14.76 30.86
N PRO A 533 29.34 13.51 31.36
CA PRO A 533 28.56 13.03 32.48
C PRO A 533 29.17 13.41 33.84
N ALA A 534 28.35 13.92 34.75
CA ALA A 534 28.71 14.14 36.15
C ALA A 534 28.55 12.82 36.95
N ALA A 535 29.67 12.32 37.46
CA ALA A 535 29.73 11.23 38.43
C ALA A 535 29.20 11.69 39.80
N ARG A 536 28.30 10.91 40.42
CA ARG A 536 27.92 11.07 41.83
C ARG A 536 28.71 10.06 42.68
N ARG A 537 29.55 10.57 43.60
CA ARG A 537 30.14 9.83 44.72
C ARG A 537 29.16 9.75 45.90
N PRO A 538 29.18 8.67 46.71
CA PRO A 538 28.44 8.57 47.97
C PRO A 538 29.23 9.16 49.16
N PRO A 539 28.59 9.41 50.32
CA PRO A 539 29.25 10.03 51.48
C PRO A 539 30.08 9.02 52.30
N ARG A 540 31.19 9.51 52.85
CA ARG A 540 32.11 8.80 53.77
C ARG A 540 31.61 8.88 55.22
N SER A 541 31.71 7.76 55.93
CA SER A 541 31.74 7.65 57.40
C SER A 541 33.18 7.65 57.91
N THR A 542 33.36 8.02 59.19
CA THR A 542 34.64 8.28 59.87
C THR A 542 35.12 7.12 60.76
N LEU A 543 36.42 6.80 60.61
CA LEU A 543 37.44 6.33 61.59
C LEU A 543 37.43 4.84 62.10
N PRO A 544 38.56 4.30 62.64
CA PRO A 544 39.95 4.29 62.12
C PRO A 544 40.75 2.95 62.32
N ARG A 545 41.91 2.86 61.62
CA ARG A 545 43.22 2.20 61.93
C ARG A 545 43.32 0.72 62.40
N ASP A 546 44.00 -0.11 61.60
CA ASP A 546 45.32 -0.78 61.86
C ASP A 546 45.63 -1.81 60.73
N ALA A 547 46.78 -1.72 60.05
CA ALA A 547 47.92 -2.69 60.00
C ALA A 547 47.58 -4.08 59.39
N VAL A 548 48.30 -4.77 58.48
CA VAL A 548 49.71 -4.79 58.01
C VAL A 548 49.84 -5.85 56.87
N GLN A 549 50.83 -5.69 55.95
CA GLN A 549 51.56 -6.66 55.06
C GLN A 549 50.81 -7.49 53.97
N LEU A 550 51.19 -7.41 52.67
CA LEU A 550 52.26 -8.15 51.93
C LEU A 550 52.03 -9.69 51.97
N GLU A 551 51.95 -10.47 50.88
CA GLU A 551 52.80 -10.60 49.68
C GLU A 551 52.05 -11.24 48.48
N SER A 552 52.65 -11.10 47.28
CA SER A 552 52.38 -11.82 46.01
C SER A 552 52.82 -13.31 46.09
N PRO A 553 52.69 -14.16 45.05
CA PRO A 553 53.01 -13.93 43.62
C PRO A 553 51.80 -13.62 42.73
#